data_AF-A0AAV8V915-F1
#
_entry.id   AF-A0AAV8V915-F1
#
_cell.length_a   1.000
_cell.length_b   1.000
_cell.length_c   1.000
_cell.angle_alpha   90.00
_cell.angle_beta   90.00
_cell.angle_gamma   90.00
#
_symmetry.space_group_name_H-M   'P 1'
#
loop_
_entity.id
_entity.type
_entity.pdbx_description
1 polymer ?
#
loop_
_entity_poly.entity_id
_entity_poly.type
_entity_poly.pdbx_seq_one_letter_code
_entity_poly.pdbx_strand_id
1 'polypeptide(L)'
;QLMEKGSSQPWRDVLFQATGESRLDGSALREYFRPLEDWLRNENLRTGEFVGWLYDGDYCKQSIETAGLQVFGGFYNSCSKRMPSILLYCFVVVLSVCFTSKCLFSS
;
A
#
# COMPACT_ATOMS: atom_id res chain seq x y z
N GLN A 1 -6.28 -29.65 -30.44
CA GLN A 1 -5.69 -28.69 -31.37
C GLN A 1 -4.95 -27.51 -30.72
N LEU A 2 -5.08 -27.23 -29.42
CA LEU A 2 -4.24 -26.21 -28.73
C LEU A 2 -2.80 -26.71 -28.49
N MET A 3 -2.66 -27.80 -27.73
CA MET A 3 -1.35 -28.38 -27.36
C MET A 3 -0.58 -28.99 -28.53
N GLU A 4 -1.28 -29.32 -29.62
CA GLU A 4 -0.70 -29.91 -30.83
C GLU A 4 0.19 -28.92 -31.61
N LYS A 5 -0.08 -27.60 -31.50
CA LYS A 5 0.70 -26.58 -32.23
C LYS A 5 2.09 -26.33 -31.64
N GLY A 6 2.32 -26.72 -30.38
CA GLY A 6 3.61 -26.54 -29.71
C GLY A 6 4.17 -25.11 -29.87
N SER A 7 5.43 -25.01 -30.29
CA SER A 7 6.11 -23.73 -30.57
C SER A 7 6.00 -23.24 -32.02
N SER A 8 5.23 -23.93 -32.88
CA SER A 8 5.16 -23.59 -34.31
C SER A 8 4.38 -22.30 -34.60
N GLN A 9 3.53 -21.85 -33.69
CA GLN A 9 2.74 -20.62 -33.80
C GLN A 9 2.93 -19.73 -32.57
N PRO A 10 2.78 -18.39 -32.69
CA PRO A 10 2.81 -17.50 -31.54
C PRO A 10 1.74 -17.91 -30.51
N TRP A 11 2.12 -17.93 -29.24
CA TRP A 11 1.25 -18.38 -28.14
C TRP A 11 -0.08 -17.62 -28.07
N ARG A 12 -0.10 -16.34 -28.47
CA ARG A 12 -1.32 -15.51 -28.51
C ARG A 12 -2.36 -16.01 -29.51
N ASP A 13 -1.91 -16.46 -30.68
CA ASP A 13 -2.82 -16.93 -31.74
C ASP A 13 -3.41 -18.30 -31.38
N VAL A 14 -2.58 -19.13 -30.75
CA VAL A 14 -2.94 -20.45 -30.24
C VAL A 14 -3.94 -20.30 -29.08
N LEU A 15 -3.69 -19.38 -28.14
CA LEU A 15 -4.59 -19.05 -27.05
C LEU A 15 -5.94 -18.51 -27.56
N PHE A 16 -5.93 -17.56 -28.50
CA PHE A 16 -7.14 -16.98 -29.09
C PHE A 16 -8.04 -18.04 -29.74
N GLN A 17 -7.46 -19.04 -30.41
CA GLN A 17 -8.23 -20.14 -31.00
C GLN A 17 -8.96 -21.00 -29.96
N ALA A 18 -8.48 -21.06 -28.71
CA ALA A 18 -9.09 -21.87 -27.66
C ALA A 18 -9.99 -21.07 -26.71
N THR A 19 -9.61 -19.84 -26.35
CA THR A 19 -10.34 -19.03 -25.36
C THR A 19 -11.17 -17.92 -26.00
N GLY A 20 -10.96 -17.60 -27.28
CA GLY A 20 -11.54 -16.43 -27.93
C GLY A 20 -10.88 -15.11 -27.53
N GLU A 21 -9.88 -15.15 -26.64
CA GLU A 21 -9.16 -13.98 -26.13
C GLU A 21 -7.68 -14.04 -26.51
N SER A 22 -7.15 -12.92 -27.03
CA SER A 22 -5.74 -12.80 -27.44
C SER A 22 -4.83 -12.26 -26.35
N ARG A 23 -5.40 -11.79 -25.24
CA ARG A 23 -4.68 -11.27 -24.07
C ARG A 23 -4.86 -12.22 -22.89
N LEU A 24 -3.84 -12.28 -22.04
CA LEU A 24 -3.93 -13.01 -20.79
C LEU A 24 -4.72 -12.18 -19.78
N ASP A 25 -5.89 -12.65 -19.37
CA ASP A 25 -6.70 -12.04 -18.32
C ASP A 25 -6.47 -12.76 -16.98
N GLY A 26 -6.25 -11.97 -15.92
CA GLY A 26 -6.09 -12.46 -14.55
C GLY A 26 -7.42 -12.62 -13.79
N SER A 27 -8.55 -12.25 -14.40
CA SER A 27 -9.87 -12.32 -13.79
C SER A 27 -10.24 -13.72 -13.29
N ALA A 28 -9.98 -14.76 -14.09
CA ALA A 28 -10.28 -16.15 -13.72
C ALA A 28 -9.51 -16.59 -12.46
N LEU A 29 -8.26 -16.15 -12.32
CA LEU A 29 -7.46 -16.42 -11.12
C LEU A 29 -8.01 -15.65 -9.90
N ARG A 30 -8.42 -14.39 -10.11
CA ARG A 30 -9.01 -13.58 -9.05
C ARG A 30 -10.34 -14.17 -8.58
N GLU A 31 -11.17 -14.63 -9.50
CA GLU A 31 -12.45 -15.26 -9.19
C GLU A 31 -12.26 -16.56 -8.40
N TYR A 32 -11.28 -17.38 -8.79
CA TYR A 32 -10.91 -18.59 -8.07
C TYR A 32 -10.55 -18.31 -6.60
N PHE A 33 -9.79 -17.24 -6.33
CA PHE A 33 -9.36 -16.87 -4.97
C PHE A 33 -10.28 -15.88 -4.25
N ARG A 34 -11.39 -15.47 -4.85
CA ARG A 34 -12.34 -14.49 -4.27
C ARG A 34 -12.78 -14.83 -2.84
N PRO A 35 -13.25 -16.05 -2.50
CA PRO A 35 -13.69 -16.35 -1.14
C PRO A 35 -12.54 -16.26 -0.11
N LEU A 36 -11.31 -16.57 -0.51
CA LEU A 36 -10.14 -16.45 0.35
C LEU A 36 -9.78 -14.98 0.59
N GLU A 37 -9.88 -14.14 -0.44
CA GLU A 37 -9.66 -12.70 -0.31
C GLU A 37 -10.62 -12.08 0.70
N ASP A 38 -11.91 -12.42 0.62
CA ASP A 38 -12.93 -11.91 1.52
C ASP A 38 -12.64 -12.32 2.98
N TRP A 39 -12.21 -13.56 3.19
CA TRP A 39 -11.82 -14.04 4.51
C TRP A 39 -10.58 -13.32 5.05
N LEU A 40 -9.52 -13.19 4.24
CA LEU A 40 -8.28 -12.51 4.63
C LEU A 40 -8.52 -11.03 4.98
N ARG A 41 -9.40 -10.36 4.25
CA ARG A 41 -9.78 -8.97 4.52
C ARG A 41 -10.43 -8.83 5.90
N ASN A 42 -11.37 -9.72 6.22
CA ASN A 42 -12.05 -9.70 7.51
C ASN A 42 -11.09 -10.02 8.66
N GLU A 43 -10.19 -10.97 8.45
CA GLU A 43 -9.24 -11.39 9.47
C GLU A 43 -8.21 -10.28 9.75
N ASN A 44 -7.64 -9.65 8.72
CA ASN A 44 -6.72 -8.52 8.89
C ASN A 44 -7.35 -7.35 9.64
N LEU A 45 -8.64 -7.09 9.41
CA LEU A 45 -9.39 -6.07 10.16
C LEU A 45 -9.62 -6.47 11.63
N ARG A 46 -9.84 -7.76 11.89
CA ARG A 46 -10.04 -8.30 13.24
C ARG A 46 -8.75 -8.25 14.08
N THR A 47 -7.62 -8.59 13.48
CA THR A 47 -6.31 -8.62 14.13
C THR A 47 -5.59 -7.28 14.10
N GLY A 48 -6.00 -6.36 13.24
CA GLY A 48 -5.36 -5.06 13.07
C GLY A 48 -4.00 -5.14 12.37
N GLU A 49 -3.80 -6.17 11.56
CA GLU A 49 -2.52 -6.42 10.88
C GLU A 49 -2.26 -5.38 9.78
N PHE A 50 -0.99 -4.98 9.66
CA PHE A 50 -0.57 -4.06 8.61
C PHE A 50 -0.44 -4.81 7.28
N VAL A 51 -1.28 -4.46 6.30
CA VAL A 51 -1.22 -5.05 4.96
C VAL A 51 -0.17 -4.32 4.12
N GLY A 52 0.87 -5.06 3.75
CA GLY A 52 1.97 -4.57 2.92
C GLY A 52 3.31 -4.72 3.64
N TRP A 53 4.34 -4.13 3.05
CA TRP A 53 5.71 -4.16 3.58
C TRP A 53 6.27 -2.75 3.61
N LEU A 54 6.92 -2.41 4.72
CA LEU A 54 7.72 -1.20 4.83
C LEU A 54 9.06 -1.49 4.16
N TYR A 55 9.42 -0.67 3.17
CA TYR A 55 10.73 -0.78 2.55
C TYR A 55 11.78 -0.20 3.50
N ASP A 56 12.65 -1.04 4.05
CA ASP A 56 13.66 -0.66 5.03
C ASP A 56 14.95 -0.08 4.41
N GLY A 57 15.01 0.12 3.10
CA GLY A 57 16.13 0.82 2.45
C GLY A 57 17.49 0.12 2.44
N ASP A 58 17.72 -0.86 3.32
CA ASP A 58 19.06 -1.35 3.63
C ASP A 58 19.47 -2.61 2.86
N TYR A 59 18.56 -3.28 2.14
CA TYR A 59 18.89 -4.48 1.36
C TYR A 59 19.84 -4.23 0.17
N CYS A 60 20.04 -2.97 -0.24
CA CYS A 60 20.97 -2.58 -1.31
C CYS A 60 22.17 -1.75 -0.78
N LYS A 61 22.22 -1.42 0.51
CA LYS A 61 23.21 -0.47 1.02
C LYS A 61 24.61 -1.08 1.09
N GLN A 62 24.71 -2.36 1.40
CA GLN A 62 26.00 -3.06 1.58
C GLN A 62 26.77 -3.25 0.26
N SER A 63 26.06 -3.46 -0.86
CA SER A 63 26.69 -3.57 -2.19
C SER A 63 27.02 -2.20 -2.81
N ILE A 64 26.35 -1.14 -2.39
CA ILE A 64 26.55 0.23 -2.90
C ILE A 64 27.74 0.91 -2.20
N GLU A 65 27.88 0.74 -0.88
CA GLU A 65 29.03 1.30 -0.12
C GLU A 65 30.36 0.66 -0.56
N THR A 66 30.34 -0.64 -0.88
CA THR A 66 31.52 -1.35 -1.40
C THR A 66 31.91 -0.90 -2.82
N ALA A 67 30.96 -0.37 -3.60
CA ALA A 67 31.18 0.03 -5.00
C ALA A 67 31.37 1.55 -5.21
N GLY A 68 31.24 2.37 -4.16
CA GLY A 68 31.44 3.83 -4.23
C GLY A 68 30.44 4.59 -5.12
N LEU A 69 29.26 4.02 -5.35
CA LEU A 69 28.24 4.60 -6.24
C LEU A 69 27.27 5.51 -5.46
N GLN A 70 27.03 6.73 -5.92
CA GLN A 70 25.98 7.60 -5.38
C GLN A 70 24.62 7.21 -5.97
N VAL A 71 23.67 6.78 -5.14
CA VAL A 71 22.32 6.41 -5.60
C VAL A 71 21.36 7.57 -5.34
N PHE A 72 20.91 8.22 -6.42
CA PHE A 72 19.79 9.15 -6.39
C PHE A 72 18.47 8.38 -6.48
N GLY A 73 18.07 7.75 -5.38
CA GLY A 73 16.76 7.12 -5.20
C GLY A 73 15.97 7.87 -4.14
N GLY A 74 14.99 8.68 -4.56
CA GLY A 74 14.15 9.46 -3.65
C GLY A 74 13.34 8.59 -2.68
N PHE A 75 13.08 9.12 -1.49
CA PHE A 75 12.38 8.43 -0.40
C PHE A 75 10.89 8.23 -0.71
N TYR A 76 10.52 7.07 -1.28
CA TYR A 76 9.13 6.64 -1.38
C TYR A 76 8.73 5.90 -0.11
N ASN A 77 8.26 6.65 0.89
CA ASN A 77 7.32 6.27 1.96
C ASN A 77 7.35 7.36 3.04
N SER A 78 7.18 8.63 2.65
CA SER A 78 6.85 9.65 3.64
C SER A 78 5.43 9.38 4.14
N CYS A 79 5.32 8.64 5.24
CA CYS A 79 4.17 8.71 6.10
C CYS A 79 4.04 10.19 6.51
N SER A 80 3.05 10.88 5.94
CA SER A 80 2.71 12.24 6.35
C SER A 80 2.30 12.14 7.82
N LYS A 81 3.25 12.44 8.72
CA LYS A 81 2.97 12.54 10.15
C LYS A 81 1.80 13.50 10.24
N ARG A 82 0.63 13.00 10.61
CA ARG A 82 -0.58 13.81 10.81
C ARG A 82 -0.21 14.84 11.85
N MET A 83 0.19 16.02 11.38
CA MET A 83 0.53 17.15 12.22
C MET A 83 -0.74 17.42 13.02
N PRO A 84 -0.73 17.29 14.35
CA PRO A 84 -1.91 17.64 15.12
C PRO A 84 -2.18 19.11 14.79
N SER A 85 -3.42 19.39 14.37
CA SER A 85 -3.82 20.73 13.94
C SER A 85 -3.46 21.72 15.04
N ILE A 86 -2.46 22.57 14.80
CA ILE A 86 -2.01 23.62 15.74
C ILE A 86 -3.20 24.46 16.17
N LEU A 87 -4.15 24.70 15.25
CA LEU A 87 -5.41 25.38 15.52
C LEU A 87 -6.22 24.70 16.62
N LEU A 88 -6.28 23.37 16.65
CA LEU A 88 -7.04 22.63 17.66
C LEU A 88 -6.35 22.71 19.03
N TYR A 89 -5.02 22.66 19.06
CA TYR A 89 -4.25 22.83 20.29
C TYR A 89 -4.36 24.26 20.84
N CYS A 90 -4.24 25.28 19.98
CA CYS A 90 -4.47 26.67 20.34
C CYS A 90 -5.90 26.90 20.84
N PHE A 91 -6.91 26.28 20.24
CA PHE A 91 -8.30 26.41 20.67
C PHE A 91 -8.51 25.85 22.09
N VAL A 92 -7.92 24.68 22.38
CA VAL A 92 -7.98 24.08 23.73
C VAL A 92 -7.27 24.95 24.76
N VAL A 93 -6.11 25.51 24.42
CA VAL A 93 -5.36 26.41 25.32
C VAL A 93 -6.14 27.71 25.57
N VAL A 94 -6.71 28.32 24.53
CA VAL A 94 -7.53 29.55 24.67
C VAL A 94 -8.78 29.29 25.51
N LEU A 95 -9.47 28.16 25.30
CA LEU A 95 -10.62 27.78 26.13
C LEU A 95 -10.23 27.58 27.59
N SER A 96 -9.09 26.93 27.87
CA SER A 96 -8.58 26.73 29.24
C SER A 96 -8.23 28.05 29.93
N VAL A 97 -7.59 28.98 29.21
CA VAL A 97 -7.26 30.32 29.72
C VAL A 97 -8.52 31.16 29.93
N CYS A 98 -9.50 31.11 29.02
CA CYS A 98 -10.77 31.80 29.21
C CYS A 98 -11.57 31.22 30.39
N PHE A 99 -11.51 29.91 30.63
CA PHE A 99 -12.20 29.27 31.74
C PHE A 99 -11.57 29.66 33.08
N THR A 100 -10.23 29.63 33.18
CA THR A 100 -9.51 30.08 34.38
C THR A 100 -9.64 31.58 34.63
N SER A 101 -9.65 32.40 33.58
CA SER A 101 -9.84 33.86 33.70
C SER A 101 -11.28 34.24 34.11
N LYS A 102 -12.29 33.48 33.67
CA LYS A 102 -13.68 33.61 34.18
C LYS A 102 -13.82 33.18 35.63
N CYS A 103 -13.08 32.15 36.07
CA CYS A 103 -13.06 31.74 37.48
C CYS A 103 -12.35 32.76 38.38
N LEU A 104 -11.32 33.46 37.88
CA LEU A 104 -10.58 34.47 38.67
C LEU A 104 -11.34 35.79 38.86
N PHE A 105 -12.31 36.09 37.99
CA PHE A 105 -13.13 37.32 38.06
C PHE A 105 -14.50 37.08 38.73
N SER A 106 -14.80 35.84 39.13
CA SER A 106 -15.99 35.45 39.89
C SER A 106 -15.60 34.99 41.30
N SER A 107 -14.77 35.78 41.98
CA SER A 107 -14.57 35.75 43.44
C SER A 107 -14.48 37.17 43.98
#